data_AF-A0A7Z9UP25-F1
#
_entry.id   AF-A0A7Z9UP25-F1
#
_cell.length_a   1.000
_cell.length_b   1.000
_cell.length_c   1.000
_cell.angle_alpha   90.00
_cell.angle_beta   90.00
_cell.angle_gamma   90.00
#
_symmetry.space_group_name_H-M   'P 1'
#
loop_
_entity.id
_entity.type
_entity.pdbx_description
1 polymer ?
#
loop_
_entity_poly.entity_id
_entity_poly.type
_entity_poly.pdbx_seq_one_letter_code
_entity_poly.pdbx_strand_id
1 'polypeptide(L)'
;MSNRFITAYMITALCATAPVAHAGGSCVVLKKLGNSLDLEWVTNPQLSQTQAVIQAKTVIGERHERQKYQDTHAQAGTQLAHGYLIVIKTTYRTFPDKDRTSYGCGFDARDFVGAETAAVSDLRTYSWAWKPGNGYDIVEQIRF
;
A
#
# COMPACT_ATOMS: atom_id res chain seq x y z
N MET A 1 -14.05 -74.42 -2.11
CA MET A 1 -14.62 -73.16 -1.60
C MET A 1 -13.46 -72.20 -1.36
N SER A 2 -13.27 -71.18 -2.21
CA SER A 2 -12.23 -70.17 -2.03
C SER A 2 -12.80 -68.82 -2.48
N ASN A 3 -13.16 -67.98 -1.51
CA ASN A 3 -13.62 -66.62 -1.73
C ASN A 3 -12.42 -65.71 -1.98
N ARG A 4 -12.35 -65.10 -3.16
CA ARG A 4 -11.41 -64.01 -3.44
C ARG A 4 -12.14 -62.68 -3.26
N PHE A 5 -11.91 -62.01 -2.13
CA PHE A 5 -12.26 -60.60 -1.96
C PHE A 5 -11.21 -59.75 -2.68
N ILE A 6 -11.63 -59.05 -3.73
CA ILE A 6 -10.83 -58.03 -4.41
C ILE A 6 -11.16 -56.70 -3.73
N THR A 7 -10.29 -56.26 -2.83
CA THR A 7 -10.37 -54.93 -2.21
C THR A 7 -9.80 -53.92 -3.20
N ALA A 8 -10.67 -53.18 -3.88
CA ALA A 8 -10.28 -52.06 -4.73
C ALA A 8 -9.94 -50.84 -3.84
N TYR A 9 -8.66 -50.48 -3.76
CA TYR A 9 -8.23 -49.22 -3.17
C TYR A 9 -8.52 -48.08 -4.16
N MET A 10 -9.58 -47.30 -3.91
CA MET A 10 -9.74 -45.98 -4.51
C MET A 10 -8.67 -45.05 -3.95
N ILE A 11 -7.69 -44.69 -4.76
CA ILE A 11 -6.76 -43.60 -4.48
C ILE A 11 -7.44 -42.30 -4.95
N THR A 12 -8.08 -41.59 -4.02
CA THR A 12 -8.54 -40.21 -4.25
C THR A 12 -7.32 -39.29 -4.28
N ALA A 13 -6.91 -38.87 -5.47
CA ALA A 13 -5.89 -37.84 -5.65
C ALA A 13 -6.44 -36.50 -5.13
N LEU A 14 -6.05 -36.14 -3.90
CA LEU A 14 -6.26 -34.81 -3.35
C LEU A 14 -5.40 -33.83 -4.14
N CYS A 15 -6.00 -33.11 -5.08
CA CYS A 15 -5.35 -32.00 -5.76
C CYS A 15 -5.20 -30.87 -4.73
N ALA A 16 -4.06 -30.81 -4.04
CA ALA A 16 -3.73 -29.71 -3.15
C ALA A 16 -3.50 -28.46 -4.03
N THR A 17 -4.50 -27.58 -4.10
CA THR A 17 -4.32 -26.24 -4.66
C THR A 17 -3.37 -25.50 -3.75
N ALA A 18 -2.13 -25.29 -4.20
CA ALA A 18 -1.19 -24.43 -3.49
C ALA A 18 -1.85 -23.06 -3.29
N PRO A 19 -1.86 -22.51 -2.07
CA PRO A 19 -2.39 -21.16 -1.86
C PRO A 19 -1.61 -20.21 -2.75
N VAL A 20 -2.33 -19.48 -3.60
CA VAL A 20 -1.73 -18.41 -4.40
C VAL A 20 -1.15 -17.43 -3.40
N ALA A 21 0.18 -17.30 -3.38
CA ALA A 21 0.85 -16.31 -2.54
C ALA A 21 0.34 -14.94 -2.99
N HIS A 22 -0.50 -14.32 -2.15
CA HIS A 22 -0.93 -12.96 -2.37
C HIS A 22 0.20 -12.07 -1.91
N ALA A 23 0.63 -11.18 -2.79
CA ALA A 23 1.65 -10.21 -2.51
C ALA A 23 1.05 -8.82 -2.58
N GLY A 24 1.26 -8.05 -1.52
CA GLY A 24 0.42 -6.93 -1.20
C GLY A 24 1.28 -5.76 -0.81
N GLY A 25 1.07 -4.65 -1.50
CA GLY A 25 1.62 -3.35 -1.15
C GLY A 25 0.53 -2.40 -0.68
N SER A 26 0.81 -1.54 0.28
CA SER A 26 -0.09 -0.43 0.62
C SER A 26 0.66 0.77 1.17
N CYS A 27 0.05 1.94 1.03
CA CYS A 27 0.47 3.18 1.65
C CYS A 27 -0.71 3.79 2.41
N VAL A 28 -0.50 4.07 3.69
CA VAL A 28 -1.45 4.68 4.60
C VAL A 28 -0.88 5.97 5.13
N VAL A 29 -1.65 7.04 5.03
CA VAL A 29 -1.25 8.38 5.44
C VAL A 29 -2.06 8.82 6.64
N LEU A 30 -1.36 9.28 7.66
CA LEU A 30 -1.95 9.90 8.83
C LEU A 30 -2.22 11.36 8.51
N LYS A 31 -3.48 11.77 8.56
CA LYS A 31 -3.90 13.14 8.27
C LYS A 31 -4.44 13.80 9.53
N LYS A 32 -4.34 15.13 9.58
CA LYS A 32 -5.00 15.98 10.57
C LYS A 32 -5.41 17.31 9.95
N LEU A 33 -6.72 17.60 9.96
CA LEU A 33 -7.31 18.83 9.40
C LEU A 33 -6.84 19.13 7.96
N GLY A 34 -6.70 18.10 7.13
CA GLY A 34 -6.23 18.20 5.74
C GLY A 34 -4.72 18.38 5.58
N ASN A 35 -3.92 18.16 6.62
CA ASN A 35 -2.47 18.10 6.56
C ASN A 35 -2.01 16.64 6.73
N SER A 36 -1.02 16.18 5.97
CA SER A 36 -0.40 14.88 6.25
C SER A 36 0.66 15.01 7.34
N LEU A 37 0.57 14.18 8.37
CA LEU A 37 1.49 14.17 9.52
C LEU A 37 2.59 13.13 9.33
N ASP A 38 2.21 11.94 8.88
CA ASP A 38 3.10 10.80 8.71
C ASP A 38 2.54 9.87 7.62
N LEU A 39 3.37 8.94 7.15
CA LEU A 39 3.01 7.91 6.19
C LEU A 39 3.62 6.58 6.63
N GLU A 40 2.88 5.51 6.39
CA GLU A 40 3.37 4.15 6.50
C GLU A 40 3.13 3.41 5.20
N TRP A 41 4.16 2.77 4.68
CA TRP A 41 4.05 1.87 3.55
C TRP A 41 4.43 0.45 3.97
N VAL A 42 3.80 -0.53 3.36
CA VAL A 42 4.06 -1.95 3.59
C VAL A 42 4.14 -2.62 2.23
N THR A 43 5.18 -3.43 2.00
CA THR A 43 5.28 -4.36 0.87
C THR A 43 5.61 -5.74 1.43
N ASN A 44 4.72 -6.71 1.25
CA ASN A 44 4.95 -8.06 1.76
C ASN A 44 4.39 -9.11 0.79
N PRO A 45 5.23 -10.03 0.29
CA PRO A 45 4.81 -11.06 -0.66
C PRO A 45 3.89 -12.13 -0.08
N GLN A 46 3.64 -12.11 1.22
CA GLN A 46 2.76 -13.04 1.93
C GLN A 46 1.40 -12.44 2.29
N LEU A 47 1.20 -11.14 2.05
CA LEU A 47 -0.02 -10.42 2.39
C LEU A 47 -0.80 -10.04 1.15
N SER A 48 -2.13 -10.09 1.22
CA SER A 48 -2.97 -9.35 0.28
C SER A 48 -2.84 -7.84 0.49
N GLN A 49 -3.22 -7.04 -0.52
CA GLN A 49 -3.32 -5.58 -0.39
C GLN A 49 -4.12 -5.15 0.86
N THR A 50 -5.25 -5.81 1.14
CA THR A 50 -6.09 -5.48 2.31
C THR A 50 -5.35 -5.73 3.62
N GLN A 51 -4.61 -6.85 3.71
CA GLN A 51 -3.79 -7.14 4.88
C GLN A 51 -2.62 -6.16 5.03
N ALA A 52 -1.99 -5.76 3.91
CA ALA A 52 -0.97 -4.72 3.91
C ALA A 52 -1.53 -3.39 4.44
N VAL A 53 -2.76 -2.99 4.03
CA VAL A 53 -3.44 -1.79 4.55
C VAL A 53 -3.69 -1.89 6.05
N ILE A 54 -4.15 -3.04 6.52
CA ILE A 54 -4.39 -3.27 7.95
C ILE A 54 -3.07 -3.14 8.72
N GLN A 55 -2.00 -3.79 8.24
CA GLN A 55 -0.69 -3.70 8.86
C GLN A 55 -0.19 -2.25 8.89
N ALA A 56 -0.24 -1.52 7.77
CA ALA A 56 0.19 -0.14 7.71
C ALA A 56 -0.61 0.76 8.67
N LYS A 57 -1.93 0.54 8.79
CA LYS A 57 -2.79 1.24 9.77
C LYS A 57 -2.43 0.91 11.21
N THR A 58 -2.09 -0.35 11.50
CA THR A 58 -1.65 -0.77 12.83
C THR A 58 -0.33 -0.09 13.20
N VAL A 59 0.68 -0.20 12.35
CA VAL A 59 2.02 0.35 12.62
C VAL A 59 1.98 1.86 12.77
N ILE A 60 1.30 2.59 11.87
CA ILE A 60 1.18 4.04 12.01
C ILE A 60 0.35 4.45 13.24
N GLY A 61 -0.61 3.62 13.65
CA GLY A 61 -1.40 3.83 14.86
C GLY A 61 -0.61 3.56 16.15
N GLU A 62 0.38 2.67 16.11
CA GLU A 62 1.29 2.41 17.23
C GLU A 62 2.32 3.55 17.39
N ARG A 63 2.72 4.19 16.28
CA ARG A 63 3.65 5.33 16.31
C ARG A 63 3.03 6.63 16.82
N HIS A 64 1.71 6.76 16.80
CA HIS A 64 1.03 8.04 17.07
C HIS A 64 -0.13 7.87 18.03
N GLU A 65 -0.13 8.67 19.10
CA GLU A 65 -1.30 8.79 19.97
C GLU A 65 -2.51 9.34 19.20
N ARG A 66 -3.70 8.80 19.47
CA ARG A 66 -4.93 9.27 18.83
C ARG A 66 -5.25 10.69 19.26
N GLN A 67 -5.26 11.62 18.30
CA GLN A 67 -5.67 13.01 18.53
C GLN A 67 -6.99 13.35 17.85
N LYS A 68 -7.65 14.41 18.33
CA LYS A 68 -8.86 14.94 17.70
C LYS A 68 -8.58 15.37 16.26
N TYR A 69 -9.49 15.00 15.35
CA TYR A 69 -9.42 15.28 13.90
C TYR A 69 -8.24 14.65 13.17
N GLN A 70 -7.68 13.59 13.75
CA GLN A 70 -6.63 12.78 13.14
C GLN A 70 -7.20 11.45 12.65
N ASP A 71 -6.86 11.07 11.43
CA ASP A 71 -7.36 9.86 10.80
C ASP A 71 -6.34 9.25 9.82
N THR A 72 -6.39 7.93 9.66
CA THR A 72 -5.52 7.19 8.74
C THR A 72 -6.27 6.86 7.45
N HIS A 73 -5.67 7.24 6.32
CA HIS A 73 -6.23 7.04 4.99
C HIS A 73 -5.35 6.10 4.19
N ALA A 74 -5.92 4.99 3.71
CA ALA A 74 -5.25 4.21 2.67
C ALA A 74 -5.33 5.00 1.36
N GLN A 75 -4.18 5.43 0.84
CA GLN A 75 -4.09 6.24 -0.38
C GLN A 75 -3.79 5.38 -1.60
N ALA A 76 -2.83 4.47 -1.49
CA ALA A 76 -2.43 3.57 -2.57
C ALA A 76 -2.29 2.13 -2.08
N GLY A 77 -2.49 1.18 -2.98
CA GLY A 77 -2.16 -0.22 -2.73
C GLY A 77 -2.15 -1.04 -4.00
N THR A 78 -1.56 -2.23 -3.90
CA THR A 78 -1.29 -3.11 -5.04
C THR A 78 -1.31 -4.57 -4.61
N GLN A 79 -1.54 -5.46 -5.58
CA GLN A 79 -1.45 -6.93 -5.44
C GLN A 79 -0.21 -7.50 -6.16
N LEU A 80 0.80 -6.66 -6.41
CA LEU A 80 2.01 -7.05 -7.12
C LEU A 80 2.93 -7.93 -6.25
N ALA A 81 3.38 -9.05 -6.84
CA ALA A 81 4.41 -9.95 -6.29
C ALA A 81 5.77 -9.31 -6.09
N HIS A 82 6.11 -8.42 -7.01
CA HIS A 82 7.32 -7.65 -7.05
C HIS A 82 7.02 -6.38 -7.85
N GLY A 83 7.81 -5.33 -7.63
CA GLY A 83 7.65 -4.09 -8.35
C GLY A 83 8.46 -2.96 -7.75
N TYR A 84 8.00 -1.75 -8.02
CA TYR A 84 8.63 -0.51 -7.65
C TYR A 84 7.63 0.31 -6.85
N LEU A 85 8.11 0.87 -5.74
CA LEU A 85 7.40 1.80 -4.87
C LEU A 85 8.15 3.13 -4.87
N ILE A 86 7.40 4.20 -5.07
CA ILE A 86 7.85 5.57 -4.84
C ILE A 86 6.91 6.23 -3.84
N VAL A 87 7.49 6.86 -2.83
CA VAL A 87 6.76 7.80 -1.96
C VAL A 87 7.34 9.19 -2.16
N ILE A 88 6.47 10.14 -2.45
CA ILE A 88 6.81 11.55 -2.57
C ILE A 88 6.23 12.35 -1.41
N LYS A 89 6.94 13.38 -1.00
CA LYS A 89 6.53 14.36 0.00
C LYS A 89 6.56 15.75 -0.62
N THR A 90 5.59 16.58 -0.30
CA THR A 90 5.58 17.99 -0.71
C THR A 90 5.17 18.85 0.46
N THR A 91 5.74 20.04 0.54
CA THR A 91 5.29 21.10 1.43
C THR A 91 4.91 22.31 0.59
N TYR A 92 3.70 22.84 0.77
CA TYR A 92 3.20 23.97 0.00
C TYR A 92 2.25 24.83 0.83
N ARG A 93 2.06 26.07 0.40
CA ARG A 93 1.21 27.03 1.10
C ARG A 93 -0.18 27.09 0.46
N THR A 94 -1.20 27.08 1.29
CA THR A 94 -2.61 27.22 0.90
C THR A 94 -3.18 28.53 1.44
N PHE A 95 -4.10 29.16 0.73
CA PHE A 95 -4.76 30.37 1.21
C PHE A 95 -5.61 30.09 2.47
N PRO A 96 -5.60 30.95 3.52
CA PRO A 96 -4.76 32.14 3.72
C PRO A 96 -3.48 31.78 4.51
N ASP A 97 -2.38 31.48 3.82
CA ASP A 97 -1.04 31.22 4.36
C ASP A 97 -0.87 30.02 5.31
N LYS A 98 -1.67 28.96 5.12
CA LYS A 98 -1.47 27.71 5.86
C LYS A 98 -0.50 26.78 5.13
N ASP A 99 0.59 26.43 5.79
CA ASP A 99 1.50 25.37 5.33
C ASP A 99 0.83 24.01 5.37
N ARG A 100 1.02 23.26 4.29
CA ARG A 100 0.50 21.92 4.09
C ARG A 100 1.63 21.00 3.66
N THR A 101 1.78 19.92 4.40
CA THR A 101 2.49 18.72 4.01
C THR A 101 1.51 17.76 3.35
N SER A 102 1.94 17.10 2.29
CA SER A 102 1.19 16.03 1.65
C SER A 102 2.13 14.95 1.17
N TYR A 103 1.60 13.72 1.07
CA TYR A 103 2.31 12.59 0.51
C TYR A 103 1.53 12.04 -0.69
N GLY A 104 2.29 11.55 -1.66
CA GLY A 104 1.79 10.69 -2.72
C GLY A 104 2.53 9.36 -2.67
N CYS A 105 1.83 8.27 -2.96
CA CYS A 105 2.45 6.95 -3.06
C CYS A 105 2.03 6.26 -4.36
N GLY A 106 2.97 5.58 -5.00
CA GLY A 106 2.74 4.91 -6.28
C GLY A 106 3.47 3.59 -6.37
N PHE A 107 2.79 2.61 -6.97
CA PHE A 107 3.32 1.30 -7.27
C PHE A 107 3.30 1.09 -8.80
N ASP A 108 4.36 0.52 -9.35
CA ASP A 108 4.39 0.07 -10.75
C ASP A 108 5.17 -1.25 -10.85
N ALA A 109 4.81 -2.09 -11.82
CA ALA A 109 5.43 -3.40 -11.99
C ALA A 109 6.75 -3.34 -12.78
N ARG A 110 7.00 -2.26 -13.53
CA ARG A 110 8.02 -2.18 -14.57
C ARG A 110 9.23 -1.37 -14.14
N ASP A 111 9.02 -0.18 -13.59
CA ASP A 111 10.10 0.74 -13.23
C ASP A 111 9.70 1.83 -12.21
N PHE A 112 10.71 2.56 -11.74
CA PHE A 112 10.52 3.69 -10.81
C PHE A 112 9.81 4.89 -11.44
N VAL A 113 9.90 5.09 -12.76
CA VAL A 113 9.28 6.23 -13.44
C VAL A 113 7.75 6.07 -13.46
N GLY A 114 7.27 4.85 -13.71
CA GLY A 114 5.86 4.49 -13.58
C GLY A 114 5.36 4.63 -12.15
N ALA A 115 6.15 4.18 -11.17
CA ALA A 115 5.80 4.31 -9.75
C ALA A 115 5.74 5.78 -9.32
N GLU A 116 6.67 6.63 -9.76
CA GLU A 116 6.65 8.07 -9.51
C GLU A 116 5.45 8.74 -10.16
N THR A 117 5.13 8.39 -11.41
CA THR A 117 3.94 8.89 -12.11
C THR A 117 2.67 8.55 -11.34
N ALA A 118 2.57 7.32 -10.82
CA ALA A 118 1.46 6.90 -9.98
C ALA A 118 1.44 7.69 -8.66
N ALA A 119 2.59 7.93 -8.03
CA ALA A 119 2.69 8.71 -6.79
C ALA A 119 2.25 10.17 -6.96
N VAL A 120 2.59 10.79 -8.09
CA VAL A 120 2.12 12.15 -8.44
C VAL A 120 0.61 12.17 -8.69
N SER A 121 0.06 11.14 -9.34
CA SER A 121 -1.39 11.01 -9.53
C SER A 121 -2.13 10.85 -8.20
N ASP A 122 -1.59 10.04 -7.29
CA ASP A 122 -2.11 9.87 -5.94
C ASP A 122 -2.07 11.18 -5.15
N LEU A 123 -0.94 11.90 -5.17
CA LEU A 123 -0.80 13.20 -4.53
C LEU A 123 -1.85 14.20 -5.03
N ARG A 124 -2.08 14.28 -6.35
CA ARG A 124 -3.10 15.17 -6.93
C ARG A 124 -4.51 14.81 -6.47
N THR A 125 -4.78 13.52 -6.30
CA THR A 125 -6.09 13.01 -5.88
C THR A 125 -6.40 13.40 -4.44
N TYR A 126 -5.43 13.24 -3.54
CA TYR A 126 -5.64 13.45 -2.10
C TYR A 126 -5.24 14.85 -1.60
N SER A 127 -4.60 15.66 -2.44
CA SER A 127 -4.17 17.02 -2.14
C SER A 127 -4.57 17.98 -3.25
N TRP A 128 -5.87 18.23 -3.38
CA TRP A 128 -6.49 19.08 -4.41
C TRP A 128 -5.92 20.51 -4.54
N ALA A 129 -5.40 21.06 -3.43
CA ALA A 129 -4.80 22.38 -3.38
C ALA A 129 -3.34 22.39 -3.87
N TRP A 130 -2.67 21.23 -3.93
CA TRP A 130 -1.35 21.12 -4.50
C TRP A 130 -1.39 21.35 -6.02
N LYS A 131 -0.34 21.99 -6.54
CA LYS A 131 -0.14 22.23 -7.98
C LYS A 131 1.26 21.76 -8.37
N PRO A 132 1.48 21.32 -9.63
CA PRO A 132 2.78 20.85 -10.08
C PRO A 132 3.94 21.82 -9.83
N GLY A 133 3.69 23.14 -9.90
CA GLY A 133 4.71 24.16 -9.64
C GLY A 133 5.23 24.18 -8.20
N ASN A 134 4.56 23.53 -7.24
CA ASN A 134 5.06 23.40 -5.87
C ASN A 134 6.16 22.33 -5.73
N GLY A 135 6.31 21.45 -6.72
CA GLY A 135 7.25 20.34 -6.67
C GLY A 135 6.95 19.33 -5.56
N TYR A 136 7.87 18.39 -5.41
CA TYR A 136 7.91 17.36 -4.37
C TYR A 136 9.32 16.77 -4.28
N ASP A 137 9.60 16.12 -3.17
CA ASP A 137 10.79 15.33 -2.93
C ASP A 137 10.42 13.84 -2.92
N ILE A 138 11.25 12.98 -3.51
CA ILE A 138 11.14 11.52 -3.32
C ILE A 138 11.73 11.21 -1.96
N VAL A 139 10.92 10.67 -1.05
CA VAL A 139 11.34 10.30 0.31
C VAL A 139 11.54 8.80 0.49
N GLU A 140 10.94 7.99 -0.39
CA GLU A 140 11.20 6.55 -0.45
C GLU A 140 11.25 6.09 -1.90
N GLN A 141 12.18 5.19 -2.18
CA GLN A 141 12.37 4.57 -3.48
C GLN A 141 12.81 3.12 -3.30
N ILE A 142 11.90 2.19 -3.56
CA ILE A 142 12.07 0.78 -3.19
C ILE A 142 11.71 -0.14 -4.34
N ARG A 143 12.54 -1.16 -4.54
CA ARG A 143 12.19 -2.34 -5.34
C ARG A 143 11.89 -3.49 -4.38
N PHE A 144 10.73 -4.10 -4.54
CA PHE A 144 10.25 -5.20 -3.71
C PHE A 144 9.89 -6.42 -4.55
#